data_AF-A0A2T5IZM2-F1
#
_entry.id   AF-A0A2T5IZM2-F1
#
_cell.length_a   1.000
_cell.length_b   1.000
_cell.length_c   1.000
_cell.angle_alpha   90.00
_cell.angle_beta   90.00
_cell.angle_gamma   90.00
#
_symmetry.space_group_name_H-M   'P 1'
#
loop_
_entity.id
_entity.type
_entity.pdbx_description
1 polymer ?
#
loop_
_entity_poly.entity_id
_entity_poly.type
_entity_poly.pdbx_seq_one_letter_code
_entity_poly.pdbx_strand_id
1 'polypeptide(L)'
;MAKITLKITDDTFPSTAIAEFNKKIKPSIKESPDFPLFYEQVKICIDDYCSRVNSISRAGTTIYIKKEITFHNLVVCIILESPKRKETFVDIVKNLVFKG
;
A
#
# COMPACT_ATOMS: atom_id res chain seq x y z
N MET A 1 -2.17 9.00 21.87
CA MET A 1 -2.73 8.26 20.72
C MET A 1 -1.56 7.74 19.88
N ALA A 2 -1.53 6.44 19.56
CA ALA A 2 -0.47 5.86 18.73
C ALA A 2 -0.88 5.89 17.25
N LYS A 3 0.06 6.17 16.34
CA LYS A 3 -0.20 6.17 14.90
C LYS A 3 0.78 5.23 14.19
N ILE A 4 0.26 4.31 13.38
CA ILE A 4 1.03 3.44 12.49
C ILE A 4 0.78 3.89 11.07
N THR A 5 1.85 4.21 10.33
CA THR A 5 1.76 4.54 8.91
C THR A 5 2.31 3.39 8.09
N LEU A 6 1.52 2.93 7.12
CA LEU A 6 1.88 1.94 6.12
C LEU A 6 1.86 2.61 4.76
N LYS A 7 2.94 2.48 3.99
CA LYS A 7 3.02 2.96 2.61
C LYS A 7 2.96 1.76 1.68
N ILE A 8 2.10 1.83 0.68
CA ILE A 8 1.88 0.83 -0.36
C ILE A 8 2.33 1.48 -1.68
N THR A 9 3.40 0.95 -2.26
CA THR A 9 3.92 1.31 -3.59
C THR A 9 3.77 0.16 -4.57
N ASP A 10 4.13 0.37 -5.83
CA ASP A 10 4.09 -0.66 -6.88
C ASP A 10 4.93 -1.90 -6.59
N ASP A 11 6.02 -1.73 -5.84
CA ASP A 11 6.87 -2.84 -5.37
C ASP A 11 6.39 -3.48 -4.05
N THR A 12 5.30 -2.97 -3.47
CA THR A 12 4.81 -3.46 -2.17
C THR A 12 3.88 -4.65 -2.33
N PHE A 13 4.30 -5.81 -1.83
CA PHE A 13 3.45 -6.99 -1.73
C PHE A 13 2.56 -6.96 -0.48
N PRO A 14 1.33 -7.51 -0.54
CA PRO A 14 0.42 -7.58 0.61
C PRO A 14 1.06 -8.26 1.83
N SER A 15 1.78 -9.36 1.61
CA SER A 15 2.48 -10.11 2.67
C SER A 15 3.52 -9.25 3.41
N THR A 16 4.29 -8.45 2.68
CA THR A 16 5.31 -7.54 3.23
C THR A 16 4.66 -6.41 4.05
N ALA A 17 3.62 -5.79 3.53
CA ALA A 17 2.89 -4.72 4.24
C ALA A 17 2.20 -5.23 5.52
N ILE A 18 1.63 -6.44 5.47
CA ILE A 18 1.04 -7.10 6.65
C ILE A 18 2.13 -7.44 7.68
N ALA A 19 3.29 -7.94 7.25
CA ALA A 19 4.41 -8.22 8.15
C ALA A 19 4.93 -6.95 8.83
N GLU A 20 5.08 -5.85 8.07
CA GLU A 20 5.41 -4.53 8.61
C GLU A 20 4.41 -4.06 9.67
N PHE A 21 3.12 -4.18 9.37
CA PHE A 21 2.05 -3.84 10.31
C PHE A 21 2.17 -4.63 11.61
N ASN A 22 2.36 -5.95 11.50
CA ASN A 22 2.49 -6.85 12.64
C ASN A 22 3.71 -6.57 13.52
N LYS A 23 4.79 -6.02 12.95
CA LYS A 23 5.98 -5.55 13.68
C LYS A 23 5.75 -4.23 14.42
N LYS A 24 4.96 -3.33 13.82
CA LYS A 24 4.70 -1.98 14.37
C LYS A 24 3.60 -1.97 15.43
N ILE A 25 2.70 -2.96 15.42
CA ILE A 25 1.61 -3.02 16.38
C ILE A 25 2.04 -3.64 17.71
N LYS A 26 1.66 -2.99 18.82
CA LYS A 26 1.97 -3.45 20.18
C LYS A 26 1.24 -4.75 20.52
N PRO A 27 1.86 -5.68 21.28
CA PRO A 27 1.21 -6.91 21.73
C PRO A 27 -0.12 -6.68 22.46
N SER A 28 -0.18 -5.65 23.32
CA SER A 28 -1.39 -5.32 24.08
C SER A 28 -2.61 -4.94 23.23
N ILE A 29 -2.39 -4.50 21.98
CA ILE A 29 -3.48 -4.24 21.04
C ILE A 29 -3.96 -5.55 20.39
N LYS A 30 -3.06 -6.52 20.20
CA LYS A 30 -3.38 -7.83 19.62
C LYS A 30 -4.24 -8.69 20.56
N GLU A 31 -4.15 -8.44 21.86
CA GLU A 31 -4.92 -9.12 22.90
C GLU A 31 -6.34 -8.57 23.06
N SER A 32 -6.68 -7.47 22.37
CA SER A 32 -8.04 -6.91 22.41
C SER A 32 -9.04 -7.85 21.72
N PRO A 33 -10.24 -8.07 22.30
CA PRO A 33 -11.26 -8.96 21.71
C PRO A 33 -11.73 -8.49 20.32
N ASP A 34 -11.68 -7.18 20.06
CA ASP A 34 -12.08 -6.60 18.77
C ASP A 34 -10.93 -6.57 17.73
N PHE A 35 -9.73 -6.97 18.14
CA PHE A 35 -8.55 -6.96 17.28
C PHE A 35 -8.70 -7.81 16.01
N PRO A 36 -9.27 -9.02 16.02
CA PRO A 36 -9.42 -9.83 14.81
C PRO A 36 -10.21 -9.12 13.70
N LEU A 37 -11.32 -8.46 14.05
CA LEU A 37 -12.15 -7.69 13.11
C LEU A 37 -11.40 -6.48 12.54
N PHE A 38 -10.72 -5.74 13.41
CA PHE A 38 -9.88 -4.62 12.99
C PHE A 38 -8.72 -5.06 12.10
N TYR A 39 -8.06 -6.16 12.46
CA TYR A 39 -6.96 -6.74 11.70
C TYR A 39 -7.41 -7.18 10.31
N GLU A 40 -8.59 -7.78 10.21
CA GLU A 40 -9.18 -8.16 8.93
C GLU A 40 -9.45 -6.93 8.04
N GLN A 41 -10.01 -5.85 8.60
CA GLN A 41 -10.21 -4.59 7.85
C GLN A 41 -8.89 -4.01 7.33
N VAL A 42 -7.83 -4.03 8.15
CA VAL A 42 -6.49 -3.58 7.74
C VAL A 42 -5.96 -4.46 6.60
N LYS A 43 -6.09 -5.79 6.70
CA LYS A 43 -5.66 -6.72 5.64
C LYS A 43 -6.40 -6.49 4.33
N ILE A 44 -7.73 -6.36 4.37
CA ILE A 44 -8.55 -6.09 3.18
C ILE A 44 -8.12 -4.78 2.53
N CYS A 45 -7.88 -3.73 3.33
CA CYS A 45 -7.44 -2.44 2.80
C CYS A 45 -6.05 -2.52 2.15
N ILE A 46 -5.12 -3.27 2.74
CA ILE A 46 -3.80 -3.51 2.16
C ILE A 46 -3.92 -4.23 0.82
N ASP A 47 -4.74 -5.28 0.76
CA ASP A 47 -4.91 -6.10 -0.44
C ASP A 47 -5.55 -5.32 -1.60
N ASP A 48 -6.60 -4.54 -1.30
CA ASP A 48 -7.23 -3.61 -2.25
C ASP A 48 -6.22 -2.57 -2.76
N TYR A 49 -5.40 -2.01 -1.87
CA TYR A 49 -4.42 -1.00 -2.24
C TYR A 49 -3.28 -1.57 -3.09
N CYS A 50 -2.77 -2.76 -2.75
CA CYS A 50 -1.79 -3.48 -3.56
C CYS A 50 -2.37 -3.87 -4.95
N SER A 51 -3.65 -4.23 -5.03
CA SER A 51 -4.29 -4.53 -6.32
C SER A 51 -4.46 -3.27 -7.17
N ARG A 52 -4.88 -2.16 -6.56
CA ARG A 52 -5.05 -0.86 -7.24
C ARG A 52 -3.73 -0.28 -7.73
N VAL A 53 -2.69 -0.29 -6.90
CA VAL A 53 -1.39 0.25 -7.29
C VAL A 53 -0.84 -0.51 -8.50
N ASN A 54 -0.92 -1.83 -8.52
CA ASN A 54 -0.50 -2.66 -9.66
C ASN A 54 -1.29 -2.36 -10.95
N SER A 55 -2.59 -2.11 -10.84
CA SER A 55 -3.43 -1.72 -11.99
C SER A 55 -3.04 -0.34 -12.52
N ILE A 56 -2.81 0.62 -11.63
CA ILE A 56 -2.64 2.03 -11.97
C ILE A 56 -1.20 2.37 -12.39
N SER A 57 -0.20 1.71 -11.82
CA SER A 57 1.20 1.82 -12.26
C SER A 57 1.37 1.35 -13.70
N ARG A 58 0.59 0.34 -14.14
CA ARG A 58 0.54 -0.06 -15.57
C ARG A 58 -0.05 1.01 -16.47
N ALA A 59 -0.96 1.83 -15.95
CA ALA A 59 -1.56 2.96 -16.66
C ALA A 59 -0.72 4.25 -16.63
N GLY A 60 0.45 4.25 -15.97
CA GLY A 60 1.36 5.41 -15.95
C GLY A 60 0.82 6.63 -15.19
N THR A 61 -0.14 6.43 -14.28
CA THR A 61 -0.78 7.53 -13.54
C THR A 61 -0.16 7.69 -12.16
N THR A 62 0.06 8.93 -11.72
CA THR A 62 0.48 9.23 -10.34
C THR A 62 -0.75 9.27 -9.45
N ILE A 63 -0.76 8.47 -8.37
CA ILE A 63 -1.85 8.50 -7.40
C ILE A 63 -1.34 8.54 -5.97
N TYR A 64 -2.07 9.29 -5.14
CA TYR A 64 -1.90 9.37 -3.71
C TYR A 64 -3.26 9.17 -3.05
N ILE A 65 -3.47 8.02 -2.41
CA ILE A 65 -4.73 7.71 -1.72
C ILE A 65 -4.43 7.38 -0.27
N LYS A 66 -5.07 8.08 0.67
CA LYS A 66 -4.88 7.89 2.11
C LYS A 66 -6.15 7.34 2.74
N LYS A 67 -6.04 6.24 3.49
CA LYS A 67 -7.10 5.69 4.35
C LYS A 67 -6.63 5.64 5.80
N GLU A 68 -7.47 6.11 6.70
CA GLU A 68 -7.24 5.97 8.14
C GLU A 68 -8.29 5.03 8.72
N ILE A 69 -7.83 4.04 9.49
CA ILE A 69 -8.65 3.09 10.24
C ILE A 69 -8.31 3.29 11.71
N THR A 70 -9.32 3.59 12.53
CA THR A 70 -9.14 3.91 13.95
C THR A 70 -9.62 2.74 14.80
N PHE A 71 -8.83 2.36 15.80
CA PHE A 71 -9.13 1.28 16.73
C PHE A 71 -8.68 1.66 18.14
N HIS A 72 -9.62 1.91 19.04
CA HIS A 72 -9.36 2.48 20.38
C HIS A 72 -8.41 3.69 20.29
N ASN A 73 -7.20 3.56 20.85
CA ASN A 73 -6.15 4.59 20.90
C ASN A 73 -5.10 4.45 19.79
N LEU A 74 -5.37 3.63 18.77
CA LEU A 74 -4.51 3.39 17.61
C LEU A 74 -5.15 3.95 16.33
N VAL A 75 -4.37 4.68 15.54
CA VAL A 75 -4.74 5.07 14.17
C VAL A 75 -3.80 4.38 13.21
N VAL A 76 -4.35 3.63 12.27
CA VAL A 76 -3.59 3.02 11.16
C VAL A 76 -3.86 3.82 9.91
N CYS A 77 -2.81 4.43 9.38
CA CYS A 77 -2.84 5.23 8.17
C CYS A 77 -2.19 4.43 7.03
N ILE A 78 -3.00 3.99 6.08
CA ILE A 78 -2.55 3.26 4.89
C ILE A 78 -2.53 4.24 3.72
N ILE A 79 -1.37 4.43 3.13
CA ILE A 79 -1.12 5.36 2.03
C ILE A 79 -0.76 4.55 0.81
N LEU A 80 -1.52 4.69 -0.27
CA LEU A 80 -1.16 4.22 -1.59
C LEU A 80 -0.44 5.34 -2.33
N GLU A 81 0.78 5.07 -2.77
CA GLU A 81 1.62 5.99 -3.53
C GLU A 81 2.18 5.26 -4.75
N SER A 82 1.74 5.63 -5.96
CA SER A 82 2.40 5.21 -7.21
C SER A 82 2.99 6.44 -7.86
N PRO A 83 4.33 6.61 -7.91
CA PRO A 83 4.91 7.59 -8.80
C PRO A 83 4.63 7.19 -10.26
N LYS A 84 4.47 8.17 -11.16
CA LYS A 84 4.51 7.89 -12.60
C LYS A 84 5.85 7.19 -12.88
N ARG A 85 5.81 5.97 -13.45
CA ARG A 85 7.03 5.33 -13.96
C ARG A 85 7.71 6.33 -14.88
N LYS A 86 8.90 6.80 -14.49
CA LYS A 86 9.79 7.50 -15.42
C LYS A 86 10.04 6.50 -16.54
N GLU A 87 9.65 6.85 -17.75
CA GLU A 87 9.94 6.05 -18.95
C GLU A 87 11.41 5.69 -18.92
N THR A 88 11.69 4.40 -18.75
CA THR A 88 13.04 3.88 -18.87
C THR A 88 13.49 4.07 -20.31
N PHE A 89 14.76 4.41 -20.55
CA PHE A 89 15.34 4.61 -21.90
C PHE A 89 14.94 3.52 -22.92
N VAL A 90 14.66 2.30 -22.45
CA VAL A 90 14.19 1.16 -23.25
C VAL A 90 12.83 1.41 -23.95
N ASP A 91 11.89 2.12 -23.31
CA ASP A 91 10.60 2.49 -23.91
C ASP A 91 10.77 3.52 -25.03
N ILE A 92 11.73 4.43 -24.89
CA ILE A 92 12.10 5.42 -25.90
C ILE A 92 12.70 4.72 -27.13
N VAL A 93 13.62 3.77 -26.92
CA VAL A 93 14.28 3.06 -28.04
C VAL A 93 13.30 2.19 -28.81
N LYS A 94 12.36 1.51 -28.15
CA LYS A 94 11.33 0.71 -28.85
C LYS A 94 10.43 1.57 -29.74
N ASN A 95 10.09 2.79 -29.33
CA ASN A 95 9.29 3.69 -30.16
C ASN A 95 10.05 4.30 -31.35
N LEU A 96 11.39 4.29 -31.32
CA LEU A 96 12.22 4.76 -32.44
C LEU A 96 12.50 3.66 -33.47
N VAL A 97 12.64 2.40 -33.04
CA VAL A 97 13.03 1.29 -33.93
C VAL A 97 11.89 0.83 -34.86
N PHE A 98 10.62 1.00 -34.49
CA PHE A 98 9.47 0.58 -35.32
C PHE A 98 8.91 1.68 -36.25
N LYS A 99 9.55 2.85 -36.32
CA LYS A 99 9.20 3.95 -37.24
C LYS A 99 10.30 4.29 -38.25
N GLY A 100 11.32 3.44 -38.39
CA GLY A 100 12.38 3.54 -39.40
C GLY A 100 12.16 2.57 -40.56
#